data_AF-A0A7M3M945-F1
#
_entry.id   AF-A0A7M3M945-F1
#
_cell.length_a   1.000
_cell.length_b   1.000
_cell.length_c   1.000
_cell.angle_alpha   90.00
_cell.angle_beta   90.00
_cell.angle_gamma   90.00
#
_symmetry.space_group_name_H-M   'P 1'
#
loop_
_entity.id
_entity.type
_entity.pdbx_description
1 polymer ?
#
loop_
_entity_poly.entity_id
_entity_poly.type
_entity_poly.pdbx_seq_one_letter_code
_entity_poly.pdbx_strand_id
1 'polypeptide(L)' 'ASMRQCRMEVSEVEALYRKNQIPWLNSTNYSVEEIATKILDIMGLNRRMY' A
#
# COMPACT_ATOMS: atom_id res chain seq x y z
N ALA A 1 -21.89 -2.42 0.29
CA ALA A 1 -21.30 -1.06 0.22
C ALA A 1 -21.47 -0.51 -1.20
N SER A 2 -21.56 0.82 -1.39
CA SER A 2 -21.65 1.42 -2.73
C SER A 2 -20.26 1.80 -3.25
N MET A 3 -20.05 1.77 -4.57
CA MET A 3 -18.76 2.18 -5.17
C MET A 3 -18.38 3.63 -4.84
N ARG A 4 -19.36 4.50 -4.63
CA ARG A 4 -19.13 5.88 -4.17
C ARG A 4 -18.55 5.88 -2.76
N GLN A 5 -19.14 5.11 -1.86
CA GLN A 5 -18.70 5.00 -0.47
C GLN A 5 -17.25 4.48 -0.40
N CYS A 6 -16.94 3.40 -1.11
CA CYS A 6 -15.58 2.84 -1.12
C CYS A 6 -14.54 3.86 -1.64
N ARG A 7 -14.88 4.65 -2.67
CA ARG A 7 -13.97 5.70 -3.18
C ARG A 7 -13.74 6.82 -2.16
N MET A 8 -14.77 7.22 -1.42
CA MET A 8 -14.62 8.22 -0.36
C MET A 8 -13.71 7.70 0.76
N GLU A 9 -13.94 6.47 1.23
CA GLU A 9 -13.13 5.84 2.28
C GLU A 9 -11.64 5.74 1.90
N VAL A 10 -11.34 5.29 0.67
CA VAL A 10 -9.96 5.22 0.18
C VAL A 10 -9.33 6.61 0.12
N SER A 11 -10.05 7.61 -0.41
CA SER A 11 -9.54 8.99 -0.50
C SER A 11 -9.25 9.61 0.87
N GLU A 12 -10.09 9.35 1.87
CA GLU A 12 -9.88 9.83 3.24
C GLU A 12 -8.62 9.21 3.86
N VAL A 13 -8.44 7.89 3.69
CA VAL A 13 -7.25 7.19 4.20
C VAL A 13 -5.97 7.66 3.49
N GLU A 14 -5.99 7.84 2.17
CA GLU A 14 -4.84 8.37 1.42
C GLU A 14 -4.50 9.82 1.82
N ALA A 15 -5.51 10.64 2.17
CA ALA A 15 -5.27 11.98 2.72
C ALA A 15 -4.59 11.91 4.09
N LEU A 16 -4.98 10.96 4.96
CA LEU A 16 -4.33 10.73 6.25
C LEU A 16 -2.88 10.26 6.10
N TYR A 17 -2.59 9.33 5.19
CA TYR A 17 -1.20 8.89 4.94
C TYR A 17 -0.32 10.04 4.45
N ARG A 18 -0.82 10.85 3.51
CA ARG A 18 -0.10 12.04 3.01
C ARG A 18 0.14 13.06 4.12
N LYS A 19 -0.87 13.37 4.94
CA LYS A 19 -0.77 14.33 6.04
C LYS A 19 0.27 13.91 7.09
N ASN A 20 0.37 12.62 7.39
CA ASN A 20 1.30 12.09 8.39
C ASN A 20 2.63 11.64 7.80
N GLN A 21 2.88 11.87 6.50
CA GLN A 21 4.07 11.42 5.78
C GLN A 21 4.34 9.92 5.93
N ILE A 22 3.28 9.12 6.01
CA ILE A 22 3.37 7.66 6.14
C ILE A 22 3.52 7.07 4.73
N PRO A 23 4.63 6.36 4.44
CA PRO A 23 4.77 5.62 3.18
C PRO A 23 3.66 4.59 3.03
N TRP A 24 3.09 4.49 1.83
CA TRP A 24 2.01 3.54 1.53
C TRP A 24 2.18 2.98 0.12
N LEU A 25 1.55 1.84 -0.15
CA LEU A 25 1.59 1.14 -1.43
C LEU A 25 0.15 0.91 -1.91
N ASN A 26 -0.16 1.32 -3.16
CA ASN A 26 -1.42 0.95 -3.80
C ASN A 26 -1.31 -0.48 -4.35
N SER A 27 -2.15 -1.41 -3.88
CA SER A 27 -2.12 -2.83 -4.27
C SER A 27 -2.98 -3.18 -5.49
N THR A 28 -3.72 -2.22 -6.06
CA THR A 28 -4.76 -2.47 -7.09
C THR A 28 -4.27 -3.28 -8.29
N ASN A 29 -3.00 -3.11 -8.67
CA ASN A 29 -2.41 -3.73 -9.86
C ASN A 29 -1.24 -4.67 -9.55
N TYR A 30 -1.12 -5.14 -8.30
CA TYR A 30 -0.01 -5.99 -7.88
C TYR A 30 -0.50 -7.37 -7.43
N SER A 31 0.29 -8.40 -7.75
CA SER A 31 0.15 -9.73 -7.15
C SER A 31 0.57 -9.72 -5.68
N VAL A 32 0.24 -10.78 -4.95
CA VAL A 32 0.67 -10.94 -3.55
C VAL A 32 2.20 -10.97 -3.42
N GLU A 33 2.89 -11.64 -4.35
CA GLU A 33 4.35 -11.72 -4.41
C GLU A 33 5.01 -10.37 -4.71
N GLU A 34 4.39 -9.57 -5.58
CA GLU A 34 4.87 -8.22 -5.89
C GLU A 34 4.69 -7.28 -4.70
N ILE A 35 3.53 -7.34 -4.02
CA ILE A 35 3.28 -6.59 -2.78
C ILE A 35 4.33 -6.95 -1.73
N ALA A 36 4.56 -8.25 -1.51
CA ALA A 36 5.56 -8.72 -0.55
C ALA A 36 6.97 -8.21 -0.90
N THR A 37 7.35 -8.28 -2.18
CA THR A 37 8.65 -7.80 -2.65
C THR A 37 8.81 -6.29 -2.44
N LYS A 38 7.77 -5.50 -2.75
CA LYS A 38 7.76 -4.05 -2.54
C LYS A 38 7.84 -3.68 -1.07
N ILE A 39 7.14 -4.39 -0.19
CA ILE A 39 7.21 -4.14 1.26
C ILE A 39 8.63 -4.41 1.78
N LEU A 40 9.26 -5.53 1.39
CA LEU A 40 10.63 -5.85 1.79
C LEU A 40 11.62 -4.77 1.32
N ASP A 41 11.48 -4.31 0.09
CA ASP A 41 12.30 -3.26 -0.52
C ASP A 41 12.16 -1.91 0.23
N ILE A 42 10.92 -1.46 0.48
CA ILE A 42 10.63 -0.23 1.24
C ILE A 42 11.20 -0.31 2.66
N MET A 43 11.15 -1.48 3.30
CA MET A 43 11.67 -1.69 4.64
C MET A 43 13.20 -1.87 4.68
N GLY A 44 13.89 -1.93 3.53
CA GLY A 44 15.33 -2.20 3.46
C GLY A 44 15.70 -3.60 3.97
N LEU A 45 14.75 -4.54 3.95
CA LEU A 45 14.96 -5.90 4.42
C LEU A 45 15.52 -6.74 3.28
N ASN A 46 16.77 -7.20 3.44
CA ASN A 46 17.37 -8.14 2.48
C ASN A 46 16.64 -9.47 2.52
N ARG A 47 16.08 -9.87 1.37
CA ARG A 47 15.52 -11.20 1.17
C ARG A 47 16.67 -12.21 1.29
N ARG A 48 16.67 -13.02 2.36
CA ARG A 48 17.51 -14.22 2.42
C ARG A 48 16.92 -15.23 1.43
N MET A 49 17.48 -15.28 0.22
CA MET A 49 17.23 -16.40 -0.69
C MET A 49 18.04 -17.59 -0.18
N TYR A 50 17.35 -18.69 0.11
CA TYR A 50 17.92 -20.01 0.39
C TYR A 50 17.69 -20.91 -0.81
#